data_AF-A0A9N7AVW5-F1
#
_entry.id   AF-A0A9N7AVW5-F1
#
_cell.length_a   1.000
_cell.length_b   1.000
_cell.length_c   1.000
_cell.angle_alpha   90.00
_cell.angle_beta   90.00
_cell.angle_gamma   90.00
#
_symmetry.space_group_name_H-M   'P 1'
#
loop_
_entity.id
_entity.type
_entity.pdbx_description
1 polymer ?
#
loop_
_entity_poly.entity_id
_entity_poly.type
_entity_poly.pdbx_seq_one_letter_code
_entity_poly.pdbx_strand_id
1 'polypeptide(L)'
;MLLYPPSKPLAIGISKEVIVLEQDNFSKQQIKRFFRRYCADYRYKKLLVEGTQRFNLDGTLATLVTKEEVPPKTNKFSKPHKY
;
A
#
# COMPACT_ATOMS: atom_id res chain seq x y z
N MET A 1 -17.47 12.35 -8.45
CA MET A 1 -16.26 11.53 -8.72
C MET A 1 -15.37 11.65 -7.49
N LEU A 2 -15.45 10.70 -6.55
CA LEU A 2 -14.62 10.77 -5.34
C LEU A 2 -13.18 10.43 -5.72
N LEU A 3 -12.34 11.46 -5.82
CA LEU A 3 -10.89 11.36 -5.88
C LEU A 3 -10.44 10.61 -4.61
N TYR A 4 -10.12 9.33 -4.73
CA TYR A 4 -9.47 8.59 -3.66
C TYR A 4 -8.25 9.38 -3.21
N PRO A 5 -8.07 9.64 -1.90
CA PRO A 5 -6.87 10.32 -1.42
C PRO A 5 -5.64 9.58 -1.93
N PRO A 6 -4.56 10.31 -2.27
CA PRO A 6 -3.35 9.67 -2.76
C PRO A 6 -2.91 8.60 -1.77
N SER A 7 -2.60 7.42 -2.29
CA SER A 7 -2.08 6.33 -1.47
C SER A 7 -0.88 6.82 -0.66
N LYS A 8 -0.64 6.24 0.51
CA LYS A 8 0.52 6.55 1.36
C LYS A 8 1.24 5.24 1.70
N PRO A 9 2.58 5.19 1.71
CA PRO A 9 3.31 4.05 2.24
C PRO A 9 2.92 3.80 3.70
N LEU A 10 2.36 2.63 3.98
CA LEU A 10 1.81 2.33 5.30
C LEU A 10 2.86 1.66 6.20
N ALA A 11 2.76 1.86 7.50
CA ALA A 11 3.57 1.15 8.48
C ALA A 11 3.47 -0.38 8.30
N ILE A 12 4.58 -1.07 8.52
CA ILE A 12 4.60 -2.53 8.43
C ILE A 12 3.76 -3.11 9.56
N GLY A 13 2.86 -4.03 9.24
CA GLY A 13 2.00 -4.68 10.24
C GLY A 13 0.72 -3.91 10.59
N ILE A 14 0.50 -2.70 10.06
CA ILE A 14 -0.65 -1.83 10.36
C ILE A 14 -2.02 -2.52 10.19
N SER A 15 -2.09 -3.52 9.32
CA SER A 15 -3.31 -4.33 9.14
C SER A 15 -3.78 -5.01 10.42
N LYS A 16 -2.88 -5.36 11.35
CA LYS A 16 -3.25 -5.96 12.64
C LYS A 16 -3.98 -4.94 13.52
N GLU A 17 -3.51 -3.71 13.54
CA GLU A 17 -4.14 -2.61 14.28
C GLU A 17 -5.53 -2.30 13.72
N VAL A 18 -5.65 -2.18 12.39
CA VAL A 18 -6.96 -1.97 11.75
C VAL A 18 -7.91 -3.14 12.03
N ILE A 19 -7.42 -4.39 12.06
CA ILE A 19 -8.27 -5.54 12.42
C ILE A 19 -8.84 -5.40 13.84
N VAL A 20 -8.08 -4.88 14.80
CA VAL A 20 -8.54 -4.70 16.17
C VAL A 20 -9.49 -3.50 16.26
N LEU A 21 -9.13 -2.38 15.64
CA LEU A 21 -9.91 -1.13 15.67
C LEU A 21 -11.27 -1.27 15.00
N GLU A 22 -11.34 -2.03 13.89
CA GLU A 22 -12.52 -2.12 13.04
C GLU A 22 -13.27 -3.45 13.17
N GLN A 23 -13.01 -4.21 14.24
CA GLN A 23 -13.55 -5.55 14.42
C GLN A 23 -15.09 -5.59 14.45
N ASP A 24 -15.73 -4.52 14.92
CA ASP A 24 -17.19 -4.42 15.04
C ASP A 24 -17.86 -3.99 13.72
N ASN A 25 -17.10 -3.37 12.81
CA ASN A 25 -17.61 -2.86 11.53
C ASN A 25 -17.31 -3.83 10.36
N PHE A 26 -16.18 -4.53 10.41
CA PHE A 26 -15.71 -5.35 9.31
C PHE A 26 -15.09 -6.66 9.77
N SER A 27 -15.34 -7.73 9.02
CA SER A 27 -14.64 -8.99 9.26
C SER A 27 -13.14 -8.86 8.96
N LYS A 28 -12.34 -9.63 9.71
CA LYS A 28 -10.90 -9.80 9.46
C LYS A 28 -10.57 -10.13 8.01
N GLN A 29 -11.44 -10.88 7.32
CA GLN A 29 -11.26 -11.21 5.91
C GLN A 29 -11.46 -10.01 4.99
N GLN A 30 -12.47 -9.19 5.23
CA GLN A 30 -12.70 -7.95 4.47
C GLN A 30 -11.50 -7.01 4.60
N ILE A 31 -10.99 -6.81 5.82
CA ILE A 31 -9.83 -5.95 6.07
C ILE A 31 -8.58 -6.49 5.36
N LYS A 32 -8.30 -7.80 5.45
CA LYS A 32 -7.18 -8.42 4.71
C LYS A 32 -7.31 -8.25 3.19
N ARG A 33 -8.51 -8.42 2.63
CA ARG A 33 -8.78 -8.21 1.19
C ARG A 33 -8.55 -6.76 0.80
N PHE A 34 -8.96 -5.81 1.63
CA PHE A 34 -8.71 -4.39 1.43
C PHE A 34 -7.20 -4.10 1.34
N PHE A 35 -6.41 -4.51 2.33
CA PHE A 35 -4.96 -4.28 2.33
C PHE A 35 -4.25 -4.95 1.15
N ARG A 36 -4.66 -6.18 0.80
CA ARG A 36 -4.13 -6.86 -0.39
C ARG A 36 -4.36 -6.02 -1.65
N ARG A 37 -5.55 -5.44 -1.83
CA ARG A 37 -5.86 -4.61 -3.00
C ARG A 37 -5.16 -3.26 -2.95
N TYR A 38 -5.15 -2.60 -1.79
CA TYR A 38 -4.48 -1.32 -1.58
C TYR A 38 -2.97 -1.40 -1.88
N CYS A 39 -2.27 -2.38 -1.29
CA CYS A 39 -0.83 -2.53 -1.49
C CYS A 39 -0.45 -3.11 -2.86
N ALA A 40 -1.38 -3.79 -3.55
CA ALA A 40 -1.14 -4.31 -4.89
C ALA A 40 -1.26 -3.25 -5.99
N ASP A 41 -1.96 -2.14 -5.72
CA ASP A 41 -2.18 -1.05 -6.66
C ASP A 41 -0.85 -0.45 -7.14
N TYR A 42 -0.76 -0.17 -8.44
CA TYR A 42 0.43 0.41 -9.04
C TYR A 42 0.78 1.80 -8.49
N ARG A 43 -0.23 2.60 -8.14
CA ARG A 43 -0.06 3.91 -7.52
C ARG A 43 0.59 3.78 -6.14
N TYR A 44 0.19 2.78 -5.35
CA TYR A 44 0.83 2.48 -4.08
C TYR A 44 2.29 2.06 -4.28
N LYS A 45 2.54 1.11 -5.20
CA LYS A 45 3.89 0.60 -5.49
C LYS A 45 4.86 1.70 -5.94
N LYS A 46 4.39 2.70 -6.69
CA LYS A 46 5.19 3.87 -7.11
C LYS A 46 5.71 4.71 -5.94
N LEU A 47 5.06 4.64 -4.78
CA LEU A 47 5.45 5.38 -3.58
C LEU A 47 6.47 4.62 -2.73
N LEU A 48 6.70 3.33 -3.01
CA LEU A 48 7.72 2.54 -2.35
C LEU A 48 9.09 2.81 -2.99
N VAL A 49 9.67 3.95 -2.64
CA VAL A 49 11.03 4.34 -3.02
C VAL A 49 11.92 4.25 -1.78
N GLU A 50 13.14 3.74 -1.93
CA GLU A 50 14.12 3.64 -0.84
C GLU A 50 14.26 4.98 -0.10
N GLY A 51 14.25 4.93 1.23
CA GLY A 51 14.31 6.12 2.09
C GLY A 51 12.99 6.89 2.20
N THR A 52 11.91 6.44 1.58
CA THR A 52 10.59 7.06 1.75
C THR A 52 9.99 6.71 3.09
N GLN A 53 9.36 7.68 3.74
CA GLN A 53 8.70 7.53 5.02
C GLN A 53 7.41 6.72 4.92
N ARG A 54 7.23 5.73 5.80
CA ARG A 54 5.93 5.09 6.05
C ARG A 54 5.17 5.82 7.15
N PHE A 55 3.85 5.65 7.15
CA PHE A 55 2.96 6.32 8.09
C PHE A 55 2.06 5.34 8.83
N ASN A 56 1.82 5.63 10.11
CA ASN A 56 0.79 4.99 10.92
C ASN A 56 -0.61 5.54 10.57
N LEU A 57 -1.66 4.97 11.17
CA LEU A 57 -3.05 5.37 10.92
C LEU A 57 -3.36 6.81 11.36
N ASP A 58 -2.70 7.27 12.41
CA ASP A 58 -2.79 8.64 12.94
C ASP A 58 -1.95 9.66 12.13
N GLY A 59 -1.22 9.20 11.11
CA GLY A 59 -0.35 10.02 10.28
C GLY A 59 1.04 10.28 10.85
N THR A 60 1.39 9.68 11.99
CA THR A 60 2.75 9.75 12.54
C THR A 60 3.75 8.95 11.69
N LEU A 61 5.02 9.31 11.81
CA LEU A 61 6.12 8.68 11.08
C LEU A 61 6.36 7.26 11.63
N ALA A 62 6.45 6.29 10.72
CA ALA A 62 6.84 4.92 11.02
C ALA A 62 8.27 4.65 10.49
N THR A 63 8.55 3.44 10.03
CA THR A 63 9.85 3.10 9.45
C THR A 63 10.02 3.67 8.03
N LEU A 64 11.27 3.79 7.59
CA LEU A 64 11.59 4.07 6.20
C LEU A 64 11.42 2.83 5.33
N VAL A 65 11.12 3.03 4.04
CA VAL A 65 11.13 1.99 3.02
C VAL A 65 12.58 1.58 2.75
N THR A 66 12.88 0.30 2.89
CA THR A 66 14.21 -0.25 2.60
C THR A 66 14.35 -0.63 1.13
N LYS A 67 15.58 -0.85 0.66
CA LYS A 67 15.87 -1.22 -0.73
C LYS A 67 15.19 -2.53 -1.16
N GLU A 68 15.10 -3.50 -0.25
CA GLU A 68 14.49 -4.81 -0.47
C GLU A 68 12.98 -4.73 -0.66
N GLU A 69 12.36 -3.67 -0.13
CA GLU A 69 10.91 -3.43 -0.23
C GLU A 69 10.51 -2.70 -1.51
N VAL A 70 11.47 -2.07 -2.21
CA VAL A 70 11.22 -1.36 -3.46
C VAL A 70 10.85 -2.39 -4.54
N PRO A 71 9.66 -2.29 -5.16
CA PRO A 71 9.27 -3.19 -6.22
C PRO A 71 10.25 -3.11 -7.40
N PRO A 72 10.63 -4.24 -8.01
CA PRO A 72 11.48 -4.21 -9.19
C PRO A 72 10.76 -3.42 -10.30
N LYS A 73 11.52 -2.60 -11.03
CA LYS A 73 11.01 -1.87 -12.21
C LYS A 73 10.66 -2.89 -13.30
N THR A 74 9.44 -3.38 -13.32
CA THR A 74 8.98 -4.30 -14.37
C THR A 74 8.59 -3.49 -15.61
N ASN A 75 9.40 -3.55 -16.67
CA ASN A 75 9.07 -3.06 -18.02
C ASN A 75 8.01 -3.94 -18.73
N LYS A 76 7.03 -4.49 -18.01
CA LYS A 76 6.08 -5.46 -18.60
C LYS A 76 5.00 -4.82 -19.48
N PHE A 77 5.02 -3.49 -19.66
CA PHE A 77 4.12 -2.76 -20.55
C PHE A 77 4.80 -2.19 -21.81
N SER A 78 6.06 -2.53 -22.10
CA SER A 78 6.78 -2.03 -23.27
C SER A 78 6.74 -2.96 -24.48
N LYS A 79 5.68 -3.76 -24.65
CA LYS A 79 5.42 -4.41 -25.95
C LYS A 79 4.30 -3.64 -26.63
N PRO A 80 4.58 -2.82 -27.65
CA PRO A 80 3.51 -2.29 -28.49
C PRO A 80 2.76 -3.48 -29.09
N HIS A 81 1.44 -3.52 -28.95
CA HIS A 81 0.62 -4.38 -29.77
C HIS A 81 0.87 -3.97 -31.23
N LYS A 82 1.52 -4.84 -32.00
CA LYS A 82 1.56 -4.71 -33.46
C LYS A 82 0.16 -5.06 -33.97
N TYR A 83 -0.45 -4.12 -34.67
CA TYR A 83 -1.71 -4.27 -35.41
C TYR A 83 -1.60 -5.36 -36.46
#